data_AF-W1WNF5-F1
#
_entry.id   AF-W1WNF5-F1
#
_cell.length_a   1.000
_cell.length_b   1.000
_cell.length_c   1.000
_cell.angle_alpha   90.00
_cell.angle_beta   90.00
_cell.angle_gamma   90.00
#
_symmetry.space_group_name_H-M   'P 1'
#
loop_
_entity.id
_entity.type
_entity.pdbx_description
1 polymer ?
#
loop_
_entity_poly.entity_id
_entity_poly.type
_entity_poly.pdbx_seq_one_letter_code
_entity_poly.pdbx_strand_id
1 'polypeptide(L)'
;MIGAVEDNSSKSSLSDTKIELEIEKLKADIHNSGWLIKFQAGTAVCATVTVIISLSMMIHTIRSQNKKDSMQLKENRKNIISNYITQLSSTDQAVKLSAIQALGNYEESIQYLINSLKYEEDYFVINTLSKTIVDRALDSINLLINESKLILIEKTKIAAEMYVIGKKARDIEKVIDIDEEFYENLKEDKWFIDTKNDITYNIEIEKAVGTKSEEEIINERYKNILLKSKKINNFFKILIHITGLTMEEVSKENKEYDISEAYLPKIQLKGIDMSKWNLTKTNLQGAVFNNCIFIKSKFDDCILKNTSFRDSTLKDITFNNLKCNKCDFSLCNMENICFENLNSYEMSFKGATLKKCSFLDGKYIDSKMQGVKLINIKLKNFKLYKCNFMNSKVNANTTLENVVLKGSLFNGSEIKNVKLIKCDINSITFIGGSVKDSKFINIDLTKVGDLTIDKSGNFKKDCITAENSSFVQNSSSFN
;
A
#
# COMPACT_ATOMS: atom_id res chain seq x y z
N MET A 1 12.14 -14.43 -36.08
CA MET A 1 12.97 -15.65 -36.09
C MET A 1 13.95 -15.54 -34.95
N ILE A 2 14.02 -16.62 -34.18
CA ILE A 2 14.55 -16.71 -32.81
C ILE A 2 16.08 -16.52 -32.81
N GLY A 3 16.56 -15.52 -32.06
CA GLY A 3 17.97 -15.37 -31.70
C GLY A 3 18.11 -15.58 -30.21
N ALA A 4 18.35 -16.83 -29.82
CA ALA A 4 18.53 -17.23 -28.44
C ALA A 4 19.82 -16.63 -27.88
N VAL A 5 19.68 -15.90 -26.76
CA VAL A 5 20.76 -15.61 -25.83
C VAL A 5 21.14 -16.94 -25.20
N GLU A 6 22.24 -17.54 -25.66
CA GLU A 6 22.80 -18.72 -25.01
C GLU A 6 23.50 -18.32 -23.70
N ASP A 7 22.97 -18.92 -22.64
CA ASP A 7 23.41 -18.92 -21.25
C ASP A 7 24.88 -19.35 -21.11
N ASN A 8 25.79 -18.39 -20.96
CA ASN A 8 27.20 -18.65 -20.58
C ASN A 8 27.37 -18.93 -19.08
N SER A 9 26.29 -19.13 -18.33
CA SER A 9 26.30 -19.49 -16.91
C SER A 9 26.43 -21.00 -16.65
N SER A 10 26.29 -21.85 -17.68
CA SER A 10 26.20 -23.31 -17.54
C SER A 10 27.51 -24.08 -17.74
N LYS A 11 28.57 -23.46 -18.27
CA LYS A 11 29.84 -24.15 -18.55
C LYS A 11 30.75 -24.32 -17.32
N SER A 12 30.66 -23.45 -16.31
CA SER A 12 31.48 -23.59 -15.09
C SER A 12 30.90 -24.60 -14.10
N SER A 13 29.57 -24.73 -14.01
CA SER A 13 28.94 -25.69 -13.09
C SER A 13 29.14 -27.14 -13.55
N LEU A 14 29.17 -27.39 -14.86
CA LEU A 14 29.31 -28.74 -15.41
C LEU A 14 30.74 -29.29 -15.26
N SER A 15 31.77 -28.44 -15.32
CA SER A 15 33.15 -28.86 -15.05
C SER A 15 33.39 -29.13 -13.57
N ASP A 16 32.88 -28.26 -12.70
CA ASP A 16 33.07 -28.36 -11.25
C ASP A 16 32.38 -29.61 -10.68
N THR A 17 31.15 -29.89 -11.13
CA THR A 17 30.40 -31.11 -10.74
C THR A 17 31.06 -32.39 -11.26
N LYS A 18 31.62 -32.38 -12.48
CA LYS A 18 32.34 -33.54 -13.03
C LYS A 18 33.60 -33.88 -12.23
N ILE A 19 34.34 -32.85 -11.81
CA ILE A 19 35.56 -33.03 -11.00
C ILE A 19 35.20 -33.47 -9.57
N GLU A 20 34.14 -32.92 -8.97
CA GLU A 20 33.67 -33.38 -7.64
C GLU A 20 33.21 -34.85 -7.66
N LEU A 21 32.50 -35.27 -8.72
CA LEU A 21 32.12 -36.67 -8.92
C LEU A 21 33.33 -37.59 -9.10
N GLU A 22 34.39 -37.15 -9.81
CA GLU A 22 35.65 -37.91 -9.91
C GLU A 22 36.38 -38.02 -8.57
N ILE A 23 36.37 -36.97 -7.75
CA ILE A 23 36.96 -36.99 -6.39
C ILE A 23 36.18 -37.94 -5.47
N GLU A 24 34.84 -37.92 -5.49
CA GLU A 24 34.02 -38.83 -4.70
C GLU A 24 34.23 -40.29 -5.12
N LYS A 25 34.31 -40.55 -6.43
CA LYS A 25 34.59 -41.88 -6.97
C LYS A 25 35.96 -42.39 -6.49
N LEU A 26 37.00 -41.55 -6.58
CA LEU A 26 38.34 -41.88 -6.09
C LEU A 26 38.36 -42.13 -4.58
N LYS A 27 37.60 -41.38 -3.78
CA LYS A 27 37.47 -41.62 -2.33
C LYS A 27 36.78 -42.94 -2.01
N ALA A 28 35.72 -43.29 -2.76
CA ALA A 28 35.00 -44.56 -2.60
C ALA A 28 35.88 -45.76 -2.97
N ASP A 29 36.67 -45.66 -4.05
CA ASP A 29 37.61 -46.70 -4.49
C ASP A 29 38.71 -46.97 -3.45
N ILE A 30 39.16 -45.94 -2.71
CA ILE A 30 40.14 -46.09 -1.61
C ILE A 30 39.55 -46.87 -0.42
N HIS A 31 38.25 -46.74 -0.14
CA HIS A 31 37.66 -47.35 1.05
C HIS A 31 37.43 -48.87 0.90
N ASN A 32 37.29 -49.38 -0.33
CA ASN A 32 36.90 -50.76 -0.61
C ASN A 32 38.05 -51.77 -0.82
N SER A 33 39.32 -51.34 -0.86
CA SER A 33 40.45 -52.24 -1.16
C SER A 33 41.10 -52.86 0.09
N GLY A 34 40.53 -53.94 0.62
CA GLY A 34 41.05 -54.69 1.76
C GLY A 34 42.14 -55.72 1.41
N TRP A 35 43.38 -55.46 1.86
CA TRP A 35 44.33 -56.45 2.41
C TRP A 35 45.20 -57.38 1.51
N LEU A 36 45.37 -57.17 0.20
CA LEU A 36 46.32 -57.99 -0.61
C LEU A 36 47.38 -57.23 -1.44
N ILE A 37 47.50 -55.91 -1.27
CA ILE A 37 48.45 -55.06 -2.02
C ILE A 37 49.19 -54.20 -0.99
N LYS A 38 50.28 -54.66 -0.35
CA LYS A 38 50.98 -53.87 0.70
C LYS A 38 52.33 -53.29 0.29
N PHE A 39 52.82 -53.57 -0.93
CA PHE A 39 54.06 -52.97 -1.45
C PHE A 39 53.86 -52.20 -2.76
N GLN A 40 53.03 -52.67 -3.69
CA GLN A 40 52.58 -51.89 -4.86
C GLN A 40 51.53 -50.82 -4.51
N ALA A 41 50.84 -50.95 -3.37
CA ALA A 41 49.86 -49.95 -2.93
C ALA A 41 50.52 -48.74 -2.28
N GLY A 42 51.72 -48.84 -1.73
CA GLY A 42 52.41 -47.66 -1.18
C GLY A 42 52.64 -46.61 -2.26
N THR A 43 53.14 -47.03 -3.42
CA THR A 43 53.36 -46.14 -4.57
C THR A 43 52.06 -45.71 -5.23
N ALA A 44 51.07 -46.59 -5.39
CA ALA A 44 49.76 -46.25 -5.97
C ALA A 44 48.93 -45.31 -5.06
N VAL A 45 48.96 -45.52 -3.74
CA VAL A 45 48.31 -44.63 -2.74
C VAL A 45 49.04 -43.28 -2.70
N CYS A 46 50.38 -43.26 -2.71
CA CYS A 46 51.11 -42.00 -2.82
C CYS A 46 50.81 -41.25 -4.12
N ALA A 47 50.74 -41.94 -5.27
CA ALA A 47 50.42 -41.34 -6.55
C ALA A 47 48.98 -40.78 -6.58
N THR A 48 48.00 -41.53 -6.07
CA THR A 48 46.61 -41.07 -5.99
C THR A 48 46.40 -39.92 -5.01
N VAL A 49 47.04 -39.96 -3.84
CA VAL A 49 47.05 -38.82 -2.89
C VAL A 49 47.69 -37.59 -3.52
N THR A 50 48.79 -37.76 -4.27
CA THR A 50 49.44 -36.66 -5.00
C THR A 50 48.52 -36.07 -6.07
N VAL A 51 47.78 -36.92 -6.81
CA VAL A 51 46.80 -36.49 -7.80
C VAL A 51 45.63 -35.74 -7.14
N ILE A 52 45.08 -36.25 -6.02
CA ILE A 52 44.00 -35.60 -5.27
C ILE A 52 44.46 -34.23 -4.73
N ILE A 53 45.66 -34.13 -4.16
CA ILE A 53 46.23 -32.86 -3.69
C ILE A 53 46.43 -31.90 -4.86
N SER A 54 46.94 -32.40 -6.00
CA SER A 54 47.17 -31.58 -7.21
C SER A 54 45.86 -31.04 -7.79
N LEU A 55 44.82 -31.88 -7.91
CA LEU A 55 43.47 -31.49 -8.32
C LEU A 55 42.85 -30.49 -7.34
N SER A 56 42.99 -30.72 -6.03
CA SER A 56 42.51 -29.80 -4.99
C SER A 56 43.21 -28.43 -5.08
N MET A 57 44.53 -28.40 -5.29
CA MET A 57 45.29 -27.17 -5.53
C MET A 57 44.86 -26.49 -6.83
N MET A 58 44.57 -27.25 -7.88
CA MET A 58 44.07 -26.73 -9.15
C MET A 58 42.70 -26.09 -8.99
N ILE A 59 41.76 -26.74 -8.30
CA ILE A 59 40.43 -26.18 -7.96
C ILE A 59 40.59 -24.92 -7.11
N HIS A 60 41.47 -24.93 -6.11
CA HIS A 60 41.72 -23.75 -5.29
C HIS A 60 42.28 -22.59 -6.13
N THR A 61 43.18 -22.88 -7.07
CA THR A 61 43.75 -21.89 -7.99
C THR A 61 42.70 -21.33 -8.94
N ILE A 62 41.86 -22.18 -9.54
CA ILE A 62 40.75 -21.76 -10.41
C ILE A 62 39.74 -20.92 -9.64
N ARG A 63 39.33 -21.35 -8.43
CA ARG A 63 38.43 -20.56 -7.56
C ARG A 63 39.04 -19.22 -7.18
N SER A 64 40.34 -19.19 -6.88
CA SER A 64 41.08 -17.95 -6.57
C SER A 64 41.14 -17.01 -7.77
N GLN A 65 41.39 -17.54 -8.97
CA GLN A 65 41.44 -16.76 -10.21
C GLN A 65 40.05 -16.22 -10.58
N ASN A 66 39.01 -17.06 -10.58
CA ASN A 66 37.63 -16.63 -10.81
C ASN A 66 37.21 -15.53 -9.82
N LYS A 67 37.64 -15.65 -8.56
CA LYS A 67 37.39 -14.61 -7.54
C LYS A 67 38.10 -13.30 -7.88
N LYS A 68 39.37 -13.33 -8.31
CA LYS A 68 40.11 -12.14 -8.75
C LYS A 68 39.47 -11.49 -9.98
N ASP A 69 39.13 -12.27 -10.99
CA ASP A 69 38.51 -11.77 -12.23
C ASP A 69 37.14 -11.14 -11.93
N SER A 70 36.34 -11.76 -11.06
CA SER A 70 35.07 -11.19 -10.61
C SER A 70 35.24 -9.88 -9.83
N MET A 71 36.29 -9.75 -9.01
CA MET A 71 36.60 -8.52 -8.29
C MET A 71 37.04 -7.42 -9.25
N GLN A 72 37.91 -7.73 -10.22
CA GLN A 72 38.39 -6.77 -11.20
C GLN A 72 37.24 -6.26 -12.09
N LEU A 73 36.31 -7.14 -12.47
CA LEU A 73 35.14 -6.75 -13.26
C LEU A 73 34.19 -5.84 -12.47
N LYS A 74 34.01 -6.09 -11.17
CA LYS A 74 33.27 -5.19 -10.26
C LYS A 74 33.96 -3.83 -10.12
N GLU A 75 35.28 -3.80 -9.97
CA GLU A 75 36.06 -2.57 -9.85
C GLU A 75 35.96 -1.72 -11.13
N ASN A 76 36.10 -2.35 -12.29
CA ASN A 76 35.94 -1.69 -13.59
C ASN A 76 34.53 -1.12 -13.76
N ARG A 77 33.49 -1.89 -13.39
CA ARG A 77 32.10 -1.42 -13.43
C ARG A 77 31.89 -0.21 -12.52
N LYS A 78 32.45 -0.23 -11.30
CA LYS A 78 32.38 0.88 -10.35
C LYS A 78 33.04 2.14 -10.91
N ASN A 79 34.20 2.01 -11.56
CA ASN A 79 34.89 3.14 -12.18
C ASN A 79 34.08 3.75 -13.34
N ILE A 80 33.46 2.91 -14.17
CA ILE A 80 32.57 3.37 -15.26
C ILE A 80 31.37 4.13 -14.69
N ILE A 81 30.68 3.56 -13.70
CA ILE A 81 29.54 4.21 -13.03
C ILE A 81 29.98 5.54 -12.42
N SER A 82 31.13 5.58 -11.72
CA SER A 82 31.67 6.80 -11.13
C SER A 82 31.91 7.89 -12.17
N ASN A 83 32.44 7.54 -13.35
CA ASN A 83 32.66 8.50 -14.43
C ASN A 83 31.36 9.07 -15.00
N TYR A 84 30.30 8.26 -15.12
CA TYR A 84 29.00 8.77 -15.55
C TYR A 84 28.30 9.60 -14.46
N ILE A 85 28.48 9.25 -13.18
CA ILE A 85 27.94 10.04 -12.06
C ILE A 85 28.53 11.45 -12.06
N THR A 86 29.83 11.62 -12.30
CA THR A 86 30.43 12.96 -12.36
C THR A 86 29.85 13.79 -13.51
N GLN A 87 29.53 13.15 -14.64
CA GLN A 87 28.88 13.81 -15.78
C GLN A 87 27.45 14.30 -15.50
N LEU A 88 26.75 13.76 -14.49
CA LEU A 88 25.44 14.27 -14.08
C LEU A 88 25.49 15.74 -13.59
N SER A 89 26.67 16.17 -13.12
CA SER A 89 26.90 17.56 -12.68
C SER A 89 27.32 18.50 -13.81
N SER A 90 27.45 18.00 -15.05
CA SER A 90 27.80 18.80 -16.22
C SER A 90 26.79 19.93 -16.46
N THR A 91 27.23 21.09 -16.93
CA THR A 91 26.33 22.15 -17.40
C THR A 91 25.77 21.87 -18.81
N ASP A 92 26.40 20.96 -19.56
CA ASP A 92 25.95 20.52 -20.87
C ASP A 92 24.84 19.47 -20.72
N GLN A 93 23.64 19.84 -21.20
CA GLN A 93 22.45 19.00 -21.16
C GLN A 93 22.64 17.70 -21.93
N ALA A 94 23.29 17.70 -23.11
CA ALA A 94 23.48 16.49 -23.92
C ALA A 94 24.39 15.48 -23.21
N VAL A 95 25.41 15.98 -22.51
CA VAL A 95 26.30 15.14 -21.67
C VAL A 95 25.51 14.52 -20.52
N LYS A 96 24.69 15.30 -19.80
CA LYS A 96 23.82 14.75 -18.74
C LYS A 96 22.90 13.65 -19.25
N LEU A 97 22.18 13.91 -20.34
CA LEU A 97 21.22 12.98 -20.92
C LEU A 97 21.90 11.66 -21.33
N SER A 98 23.07 11.75 -21.95
CA SER A 98 23.87 10.57 -22.34
C SER A 98 24.32 9.78 -21.11
N ALA A 99 24.80 10.47 -20.07
CA ALA A 99 25.21 9.84 -18.81
C ALA A 99 24.04 9.12 -18.11
N ILE A 100 22.85 9.74 -18.07
CA ILE A 100 21.64 9.14 -17.47
C ILE A 100 21.28 7.83 -18.18
N GLN A 101 21.23 7.85 -19.52
CA GLN A 101 20.93 6.66 -20.31
C GLN A 101 21.97 5.56 -20.11
N ALA A 102 23.26 5.93 -20.07
CA ALA A 102 24.33 4.98 -19.81
C ALA A 102 24.22 4.35 -18.40
N LEU A 103 23.93 5.16 -17.38
CA LEU A 103 23.72 4.71 -16.01
C LEU A 103 22.54 3.75 -15.90
N GLY A 104 21.46 3.98 -16.64
CA GLY A 104 20.28 3.10 -16.66
C GLY A 104 20.56 1.61 -16.94
N ASN A 105 21.71 1.28 -17.53
CA ASN A 105 22.14 -0.09 -17.75
C ASN A 105 22.71 -0.78 -16.50
N TYR A 106 22.85 -0.07 -15.38
CA TYR A 106 23.44 -0.55 -14.14
C TYR A 106 22.47 -0.39 -12.96
N GLU A 107 22.04 -1.50 -12.39
CA GLU A 107 21.18 -1.56 -11.20
C GLU A 107 21.70 -0.71 -10.03
N GLU A 108 23.00 -0.76 -9.75
CA GLU A 108 23.62 -0.04 -8.63
C GLU A 108 23.61 1.48 -8.82
N SER A 109 23.33 1.94 -10.04
CA SER A 109 23.26 3.36 -10.36
C SER A 109 21.89 3.98 -10.07
N ILE A 110 20.83 3.17 -9.95
CA ILE A 110 19.44 3.66 -9.92
C ILE A 110 19.20 4.60 -8.74
N GLN A 111 19.81 4.32 -7.58
CA GLN A 111 19.74 5.22 -6.43
C GLN A 111 20.35 6.60 -6.71
N TYR A 112 21.41 6.68 -7.52
CA TYR A 112 22.03 7.96 -7.91
C TYR A 112 21.12 8.74 -8.87
N LEU A 113 20.45 8.04 -9.79
CA LEU A 113 19.46 8.67 -10.68
C LEU A 113 18.28 9.24 -9.86
N ILE A 114 17.75 8.48 -8.90
CA ILE A 114 16.70 8.94 -7.98
C ILE A 114 17.19 10.15 -7.16
N ASN A 115 18.41 10.11 -6.64
CA ASN A 115 18.98 11.23 -5.88
C ASN A 115 19.19 12.48 -6.73
N SER A 116 19.46 12.33 -8.03
CA SER A 116 19.66 13.46 -8.95
C SER A 116 18.37 14.26 -9.15
N LEU A 117 17.21 13.61 -9.12
CA LEU A 117 15.90 14.27 -9.19
C LEU A 117 15.65 15.28 -8.06
N LYS A 118 16.35 15.17 -6.92
CA LYS A 118 16.18 16.10 -5.78
C LYS A 118 16.67 17.51 -6.09
N TYR A 119 17.58 17.65 -7.05
CA TYR A 119 18.30 18.89 -7.33
C TYR A 119 18.15 19.34 -8.79
N GLU A 120 17.42 18.58 -9.61
CA GLU A 120 17.24 18.90 -11.02
C GLU A 120 15.98 19.73 -11.24
N GLU A 121 16.10 20.75 -12.09
CA GLU A 121 15.00 21.65 -12.46
C GLU A 121 14.71 21.60 -13.97
N ASP A 122 15.64 21.09 -14.78
CA ASP A 122 15.43 20.96 -16.22
C ASP A 122 14.41 19.86 -16.55
N TYR A 123 13.37 20.25 -17.27
CA TYR A 123 12.25 19.37 -17.61
C TYR A 123 12.69 18.15 -18.44
N PHE A 124 13.59 18.33 -19.42
CA PHE A 124 14.02 17.23 -20.28
C PHE A 124 14.93 16.25 -19.54
N VAL A 125 15.78 16.75 -18.64
CA VAL A 125 16.61 15.92 -17.77
C VAL A 125 15.74 15.13 -16.78
N ILE A 126 14.77 15.78 -16.11
CA ILE A 126 13.81 15.10 -15.23
C ILE A 126 13.05 14.01 -15.98
N ASN A 127 12.56 14.31 -17.19
CA ASN A 127 11.82 13.35 -18.00
C ASN A 127 12.69 12.13 -18.39
N THR A 128 13.97 12.37 -18.71
CA THR A 128 14.91 11.30 -19.06
C THR A 128 15.26 10.45 -17.84
N LEU A 129 15.55 11.07 -16.69
CA LEU A 129 15.72 10.38 -15.41
C LEU A 129 14.50 9.52 -15.08
N SER A 130 13.31 10.11 -15.17
CA SER A 130 12.04 9.43 -14.89
C SER A 130 11.88 8.19 -15.75
N LYS A 131 12.05 8.34 -17.08
CA LYS A 131 11.95 7.22 -18.01
C LYS A 131 12.97 6.13 -17.68
N THR A 132 14.24 6.49 -17.47
CA THR A 132 15.29 5.52 -17.16
C THR A 132 15.02 4.76 -15.85
N ILE A 133 14.48 5.43 -14.83
CA ILE A 133 14.09 4.80 -13.56
C ILE A 133 12.91 3.83 -13.75
N VAL A 134 11.92 4.21 -14.57
CA VAL A 134 10.75 3.37 -14.89
C VAL A 134 11.13 2.18 -15.76
N ASP A 135 12.02 2.35 -16.74
CA ASP A 135 12.54 1.26 -17.58
C ASP A 135 13.27 0.18 -16.74
N ARG A 136 13.68 0.52 -15.51
CA ARG A 136 14.29 -0.36 -14.50
C ARG A 136 13.36 -0.57 -13.30
N ALA A 137 12.06 -0.75 -13.56
CA ALA A 137 11.00 -0.75 -12.54
C ALA A 137 11.25 -1.69 -11.34
N LEU A 138 11.75 -2.91 -11.61
CA LEU A 138 12.04 -3.90 -10.57
C LEU A 138 13.12 -3.45 -9.59
N ASP A 139 14.13 -2.75 -10.08
CA ASP A 139 15.23 -2.26 -9.24
C ASP A 139 14.85 -0.97 -8.53
N SER A 140 13.98 -0.16 -9.16
CA SER A 140 13.62 1.16 -8.65
C SER A 140 12.52 1.15 -7.60
N ILE A 141 11.57 0.21 -7.65
CA ILE A 141 10.37 0.23 -6.79
C ILE A 141 10.69 0.36 -5.31
N ASN A 142 11.61 -0.45 -4.78
CA ASN A 142 11.99 -0.42 -3.37
C ASN A 142 12.73 0.87 -2.99
N LEU A 143 13.55 1.39 -3.90
CA LEU A 143 14.28 2.64 -3.68
C LEU A 143 13.32 3.83 -3.63
N LEU A 144 12.32 3.86 -4.53
CA LEU A 144 11.28 4.88 -4.56
C LEU A 144 10.38 4.83 -3.31
N ILE A 145 10.03 3.62 -2.86
CA ILE A 145 9.28 3.41 -1.61
C ILE A 145 10.07 3.96 -0.41
N ASN A 146 11.35 3.61 -0.30
CA ASN A 146 12.21 4.10 0.77
C ASN A 146 12.35 5.63 0.74
N GLU A 147 12.51 6.20 -0.46
CA GLU A 147 12.58 7.66 -0.62
C GLU A 147 11.27 8.35 -0.22
N SER A 148 10.11 7.72 -0.47
CA SER A 148 8.81 8.25 -0.03
C SER A 148 8.73 8.35 1.50
N LYS A 149 9.27 7.35 2.22
CA LYS A 149 9.35 7.33 3.69
C LYS A 149 10.28 8.44 4.21
N LEU A 150 11.42 8.64 3.57
CA LEU A 150 12.36 9.73 3.92
C LEU A 150 11.73 11.11 3.71
N ILE A 151 10.93 11.30 2.67
CA ILE A 151 10.20 12.55 2.45
C ILE A 151 9.20 12.82 3.57
N LEU A 152 8.46 11.79 4.03
CA LEU A 152 7.57 11.95 5.17
C LEU A 152 8.34 12.45 6.40
N ILE A 153 9.49 11.84 6.71
CA ILE A 153 10.36 12.27 7.81
C ILE A 153 10.76 13.74 7.64
N GLU A 154 11.24 14.16 6.46
CA GLU A 154 11.64 15.55 6.24
C GLU A 154 10.46 16.55 6.31
N LYS A 155 9.27 16.15 5.85
CA LYS A 155 8.06 16.97 5.99
C LYS A 155 7.66 17.12 7.46
N THR A 156 7.76 16.06 8.26
CA THR A 156 7.48 16.14 9.71
C THR A 156 8.49 17.00 10.48
N LYS A 157 9.77 16.98 10.09
CA LYS A 157 10.79 17.92 10.59
C LYS A 157 10.41 19.37 10.34
N ILE A 158 10.01 19.69 9.12
CA ILE A 158 9.54 21.04 8.77
C ILE A 158 8.31 21.42 9.61
N ALA A 159 7.39 20.48 9.81
CA ALA A 159 6.22 20.70 10.66
C ALA A 159 6.61 21.07 12.10
N ALA A 160 7.60 20.37 12.66
CA ALA A 160 8.14 20.65 13.99
C ALA A 160 8.77 22.05 14.07
N GLU A 161 9.61 22.41 13.09
CA GLU A 161 10.23 23.74 13.01
C GLU A 161 9.18 24.86 12.94
N MET A 162 8.16 24.70 12.09
CA MET A 162 7.08 25.67 11.98
C MET A 162 6.29 25.85 13.27
N TYR A 163 6.08 24.77 14.00
CA TYR A 163 5.39 24.80 15.28
C TYR A 163 6.18 25.57 16.34
N VAL A 164 7.50 25.33 16.43
CA VAL A 164 8.39 26.01 17.37
C VAL A 164 8.35 27.53 17.16
N ILE A 165 8.32 27.98 15.90
CA ILE A 165 8.21 29.42 15.57
C ILE A 165 6.77 29.97 15.64
N GLY A 166 5.84 29.23 16.27
CA GLY A 166 4.49 29.70 16.60
C GLY A 166 3.47 29.62 15.47
N LYS A 167 3.69 28.82 14.41
CA LYS A 167 2.68 28.62 13.36
C LYS A 167 1.57 27.68 13.82
N LYS A 168 0.35 27.98 13.38
CA LYS A 168 -0.85 27.16 13.66
C LYS A 168 -0.89 25.94 12.74
N ALA A 169 -1.55 24.87 13.18
CA ALA A 169 -1.65 23.61 12.43
C ALA A 169 -2.15 23.81 10.98
N ARG A 170 -3.14 24.68 10.76
CA ARG A 170 -3.64 25.01 9.41
C ARG A 170 -2.59 25.62 8.48
N ASP A 171 -1.66 26.42 9.02
CA ASP A 171 -0.60 27.03 8.22
C ASP A 171 0.51 26.01 7.95
N ILE A 172 0.77 25.11 8.90
CA ILE A 172 1.67 23.97 8.74
C ILE A 172 1.18 23.06 7.63
N GLU A 173 -0.09 22.62 7.69
CA GLU A 173 -0.72 21.76 6.68
C GLU A 173 -0.58 22.35 5.27
N LYS A 174 -0.82 23.66 5.08
CA LYS A 174 -0.65 24.33 3.79
C LYS A 174 0.78 24.27 3.25
N VAL A 175 1.77 24.28 4.13
CA VAL A 175 3.18 24.29 3.73
C VAL A 175 3.68 22.88 3.42
N ILE A 176 3.31 21.87 4.21
CA ILE A 176 3.86 20.51 4.07
C ILE A 176 2.91 19.51 3.38
N ASP A 177 1.64 19.87 3.17
CA ASP A 177 0.58 19.01 2.60
C ASP A 177 0.45 17.69 3.38
N ILE A 178 0.38 17.79 4.71
CA ILE A 178 0.10 16.69 5.65
C ILE A 178 -1.14 17.07 6.45
N ASP A 179 -2.08 16.13 6.54
CA ASP A 179 -3.35 16.30 7.24
C ASP A 179 -3.17 16.72 8.71
N GLU A 180 -3.97 17.67 9.18
CA GLU A 180 -3.95 18.16 10.56
C GLU A 180 -4.05 17.01 11.58
N GLU A 181 -4.87 15.99 11.34
CA GLU A 181 -5.00 14.84 12.24
C GLU A 181 -3.68 14.08 12.38
N PHE A 182 -2.96 13.87 11.28
CA PHE A 182 -1.65 13.22 11.32
C PHE A 182 -0.67 14.06 12.13
N TYR A 183 -0.64 15.37 11.87
CA TYR A 183 0.25 16.29 12.57
C TYR A 183 -0.03 16.38 14.08
N GLU A 184 -1.29 16.43 14.49
CA GLU A 184 -1.65 16.49 15.92
C GLU A 184 -1.20 15.23 16.67
N ASN A 185 -1.29 14.05 16.03
CA ASN A 185 -0.78 12.80 16.63
C ASN A 185 0.74 12.83 16.85
N LEU A 186 1.50 13.53 15.99
CA LEU A 186 2.96 13.62 16.14
C LEU A 186 3.40 14.40 17.38
N LYS A 187 2.55 15.26 17.96
CA LYS A 187 2.95 16.08 19.11
C LYS A 187 3.30 15.24 20.35
N GLU A 188 2.77 14.02 20.42
CA GLU A 188 3.03 13.08 21.51
C GLU A 188 4.28 12.22 21.26
N ASP A 189 4.80 12.21 20.03
CA ASP A 189 5.98 11.43 19.70
C ASP A 189 7.23 12.01 20.35
N LYS A 190 7.98 11.15 21.07
CA LYS A 190 9.25 11.53 21.71
C LYS A 190 10.21 12.19 20.74
N TRP A 191 10.34 11.62 19.54
CA TRP A 191 11.20 12.17 18.47
C TRP A 191 10.82 13.62 18.13
N PHE A 192 9.52 13.91 18.02
CA PHE A 192 9.03 15.24 17.69
C PHE A 192 9.27 16.22 18.84
N ILE A 193 9.06 15.77 20.07
CA ILE A 193 9.35 16.53 21.29
C ILE A 193 10.86 16.87 21.37
N ASP A 194 11.73 15.89 21.17
CA ASP A 194 13.19 16.08 21.19
C ASP A 194 13.62 17.10 20.12
N THR A 195 13.12 16.94 18.89
CA THR A 195 13.37 17.88 17.78
C THR A 195 12.91 19.29 18.11
N LYS A 196 11.71 19.42 18.69
CA LYS A 196 11.15 20.70 19.11
C LYS A 196 12.05 21.36 20.16
N ASN A 197 12.55 20.59 21.12
CA ASN A 197 13.44 21.10 22.17
C ASN A 197 14.77 21.58 21.59
N ASP A 198 15.39 20.80 20.69
CA ASP A 198 16.64 21.17 20.03
C ASP A 198 16.51 22.48 19.23
N ILE A 199 15.41 22.64 18.48
CA ILE A 199 15.16 23.86 17.71
C ILE A 199 14.92 25.06 18.64
N THR A 200 14.18 24.86 19.73
CA THR A 200 13.91 25.91 20.73
C THR A 200 15.22 26.39 21.35
N TYR A 201 16.08 25.46 21.78
CA TYR A 201 17.39 25.75 22.34
C TYR A 201 18.29 26.53 21.37
N ASN A 202 18.32 26.13 20.10
CA ASN A 202 19.10 26.84 19.08
C ASN A 202 18.63 28.30 18.88
N ILE A 203 17.31 28.54 18.94
CA ILE A 203 16.75 29.89 18.87
C ILE A 203 17.15 30.71 20.11
N GLU A 204 17.14 30.11 21.31
CA GLU A 204 17.58 30.79 22.54
C GLU A 204 19.06 31.17 22.51
N ILE A 205 19.94 30.33 21.95
CA ILE A 205 21.34 30.67 21.72
C ILE A 205 21.48 31.85 20.77
N GLU A 206 20.78 31.84 19.63
CA GLU A 206 20.84 32.94 18.65
C GLU A 206 20.38 34.27 19.25
N LYS A 207 19.36 34.24 20.12
CA LYS A 207 18.93 35.40 20.90
C LYS A 207 20.02 35.89 21.86
N ALA A 208 20.68 34.97 22.57
CA ALA A 208 21.72 35.29 23.54
C ALA A 208 22.97 35.93 22.90
N VAL A 209 23.26 35.64 21.64
CA VAL A 209 24.35 36.26 20.87
C VAL A 209 24.08 37.75 20.58
N GLY A 210 22.82 38.20 20.65
CA GLY A 210 22.45 39.63 20.66
C GLY A 210 22.57 40.38 19.34
N THR A 211 22.81 39.68 18.22
CA THR A 211 23.02 40.31 16.89
C THR A 211 21.75 40.49 16.08
N LYS A 212 20.67 39.80 16.43
CA LYS A 212 19.36 39.85 15.75
C LYS A 212 18.24 39.84 16.78
N SER A 213 17.15 40.54 16.50
CA SER A 213 15.91 40.44 17.27
C SER A 213 15.25 39.06 17.10
N GLU A 214 14.40 38.68 18.06
CA GLU A 214 13.62 37.43 17.98
C GLU A 214 12.76 37.37 16.71
N GLU A 215 12.14 38.50 16.33
CA GLU A 215 11.32 38.58 15.13
C GLU A 215 12.15 38.38 13.85
N GLU A 216 13.37 38.92 13.79
CA GLU A 216 14.29 38.69 12.66
C GLU A 216 14.71 37.22 12.55
N ILE A 217 15.07 36.59 13.66
CA ILE A 217 15.44 35.16 13.71
C ILE A 217 14.29 34.29 13.21
N ILE A 218 13.07 34.52 13.72
CA ILE A 218 11.88 33.78 13.33
C ILE A 218 11.56 33.99 11.85
N ASN A 219 11.64 35.23 11.36
CA ASN A 219 11.35 35.55 9.96
C ASN A 219 12.37 34.93 8.99
N GLU A 220 13.66 34.93 9.33
CA GLU A 220 14.70 34.30 8.53
C GLU A 220 14.54 32.77 8.49
N ARG A 221 14.29 32.15 9.65
CA ARG A 221 13.96 30.72 9.75
C ARG A 221 12.73 30.36 8.93
N TYR A 222 11.67 31.16 9.01
CA TYR A 222 10.46 30.94 8.24
C TYR A 222 10.71 31.00 6.72
N LYS A 223 11.51 31.97 6.25
CA LYS A 223 11.92 32.03 4.83
C LYS A 223 12.67 30.77 4.40
N ASN A 224 13.62 30.28 5.22
CA ASN A 224 14.37 29.07 4.94
C ASN A 224 13.48 27.82 4.93
N ILE A 225 12.53 27.73 5.87
CA ILE A 225 11.51 26.68 5.91
C ILE A 225 10.70 26.65 4.62
N LEU A 226 10.22 27.81 4.15
CA LEU A 226 9.43 27.91 2.92
C LEU A 226 10.24 27.45 1.70
N LEU A 227 11.53 27.82 1.62
CA LEU A 227 12.43 27.36 0.57
C LEU A 227 12.66 25.85 0.61
N LYS A 228 12.94 25.28 1.80
CA LYS A 228 13.14 23.83 2.00
C LYS A 228 11.87 23.05 1.64
N SER A 229 10.72 23.51 2.13
CA SER A 229 9.41 22.91 1.84
C SER A 229 9.12 22.92 0.34
N LYS A 230 9.36 24.03 -0.36
CA LYS A 230 9.15 24.13 -1.80
C LYS A 230 9.97 23.08 -2.56
N LYS A 231 11.26 22.92 -2.23
CA LYS A 231 12.14 21.92 -2.86
C LYS A 231 11.63 20.49 -2.61
N ILE A 232 11.31 20.16 -1.35
CA ILE A 232 10.81 18.83 -0.98
C ILE A 232 9.48 18.53 -1.66
N ASN A 233 8.54 19.49 -1.71
CA ASN A 233 7.25 19.29 -2.36
C ASN A 233 7.37 19.14 -3.87
N ASN A 234 8.31 19.85 -4.51
CA ASN A 234 8.59 19.68 -5.94
C ASN A 234 9.15 18.28 -6.23
N PHE A 235 10.18 17.87 -5.48
CA PHE A 235 10.75 16.53 -5.61
C PHE A 235 9.70 15.44 -5.32
N PHE A 236 8.88 15.62 -4.28
CA PHE A 236 7.84 14.66 -3.92
C PHE A 236 6.80 14.46 -5.01
N LYS A 237 6.39 15.53 -5.72
CA LYS A 237 5.48 15.41 -6.87
C LYS A 237 6.06 14.53 -7.97
N ILE A 238 7.35 14.73 -8.27
CA ILE A 238 8.08 13.94 -9.26
C ILE A 238 8.18 12.49 -8.78
N LEU A 239 8.58 12.28 -7.52
CA LEU A 239 8.71 10.95 -6.92
C LEU A 239 7.40 10.17 -6.97
N ILE A 240 6.27 10.77 -6.56
CA ILE A 240 4.95 10.11 -6.60
C ILE A 240 4.55 9.74 -8.02
N HIS A 241 4.81 10.63 -8.99
CA HIS A 241 4.51 10.36 -10.39
C HIS A 241 5.32 9.17 -10.92
N ILE A 242 6.64 9.18 -10.73
CA ILE A 242 7.53 8.10 -11.15
C ILE A 242 7.16 6.80 -10.44
N THR A 243 6.88 6.86 -9.13
CA THR A 243 6.46 5.69 -8.35
C THR A 243 5.18 5.08 -8.91
N GLY A 244 4.21 5.91 -9.32
CA GLY A 244 3.01 5.45 -10.00
C GLY A 244 3.32 4.69 -11.29
N LEU A 245 4.14 5.28 -12.17
CA LEU A 245 4.56 4.65 -13.43
C LEU A 245 5.35 3.35 -13.20
N THR A 246 6.26 3.33 -12.22
CA THR A 246 7.00 2.13 -11.82
C THR A 246 6.06 1.05 -11.30
N MET A 247 5.07 1.41 -10.47
CA MET A 247 4.06 0.47 -9.97
C MET A 247 3.19 -0.10 -11.10
N GLU A 248 2.82 0.71 -12.08
CA GLU A 248 2.13 0.25 -13.30
C GLU A 248 2.99 -0.77 -14.07
N GLU A 249 4.29 -0.52 -14.24
CA GLU A 249 5.19 -1.44 -14.93
C GLU A 249 5.35 -2.77 -14.18
N VAL A 250 5.66 -2.72 -12.88
CA VAL A 250 5.83 -3.95 -12.09
C VAL A 250 4.54 -4.74 -11.93
N SER A 251 3.37 -4.09 -11.98
CA SER A 251 2.06 -4.79 -11.94
C SER A 251 1.79 -5.69 -13.14
N LYS A 252 2.51 -5.48 -14.26
CA LYS A 252 2.44 -6.37 -15.43
C LYS A 252 3.11 -7.72 -15.15
N GLU A 253 3.99 -7.77 -14.16
CA GLU A 253 4.57 -9.01 -13.68
C GLU A 253 3.62 -9.63 -12.67
N ASN A 254 3.29 -10.92 -12.85
CA ASN A 254 2.42 -11.65 -11.93
C ASN A 254 3.17 -12.03 -10.62
N LYS A 255 3.61 -11.00 -9.90
CA LYS A 255 4.43 -11.07 -8.68
C LYS A 255 3.78 -10.30 -7.55
N GLU A 256 4.20 -10.66 -6.33
CA GLU A 256 3.79 -10.01 -5.10
C GLU A 256 4.79 -8.90 -4.78
N TYR A 257 4.30 -7.71 -4.45
CA TYR A 257 5.13 -6.56 -4.09
C TYR A 257 4.79 -6.06 -2.70
N ASP A 258 5.83 -5.65 -1.97
CA ASP A 258 5.69 -5.05 -0.64
C ASP A 258 5.91 -3.54 -0.73
N ILE A 259 4.85 -2.78 -0.46
CA ILE A 259 4.88 -1.32 -0.38
C ILE A 259 4.50 -0.83 1.02
N SER A 260 4.63 -1.70 2.01
CA SER A 260 4.23 -1.42 3.39
C SER A 260 4.94 -0.19 3.95
N GLU A 261 4.19 0.57 4.74
CA GLU A 261 4.60 1.83 5.36
C GLU A 261 5.01 2.94 4.37
N ALA A 262 4.78 2.76 3.06
CA ALA A 262 5.13 3.79 2.08
C ALA A 262 4.26 5.04 2.27
N TYR A 263 4.80 6.21 1.91
CA TYR A 263 4.08 7.49 1.94
C TYR A 263 3.70 7.89 0.52
N LEU A 264 2.51 7.46 0.08
CA LEU A 264 2.03 7.60 -1.29
C LEU A 264 0.66 8.32 -1.40
N PRO A 265 0.44 9.47 -0.71
CA PRO A 265 -0.78 10.23 -0.87
C PRO A 265 -0.96 10.70 -2.32
N LYS A 266 -2.22 10.73 -2.77
CA LYS A 266 -2.66 11.20 -4.09
C LYS A 266 -2.07 10.44 -5.28
N ILE A 267 -1.40 9.30 -5.05
CA ILE A 267 -0.89 8.44 -6.13
C ILE A 267 -2.03 8.02 -7.05
N GLN A 268 -1.76 7.99 -8.36
CA GLN A 268 -2.73 7.67 -9.40
C GLN A 268 -2.37 6.33 -10.02
N LEU A 269 -3.22 5.32 -9.79
CA LEU A 269 -3.06 3.97 -10.31
C LEU A 269 -4.41 3.51 -10.86
N LYS A 270 -4.50 3.23 -12.16
CA LYS A 270 -5.78 2.87 -12.78
C LYS A 270 -5.62 1.61 -13.61
N GLY A 271 -6.56 0.67 -13.45
CA GLY A 271 -6.57 -0.54 -14.26
C GLY A 271 -5.48 -1.56 -13.93
N ILE A 272 -4.78 -1.43 -12.80
CA ILE A 272 -3.67 -2.31 -12.45
C ILE A 272 -4.11 -3.47 -11.55
N ASP A 273 -3.40 -4.60 -11.68
CA ASP A 273 -3.57 -5.74 -10.78
C ASP A 273 -2.57 -5.64 -9.63
N MET A 274 -3.08 -5.42 -8.42
CA MET A 274 -2.32 -5.37 -7.17
C MET A 274 -2.66 -6.56 -6.28
N SER A 275 -3.10 -7.67 -6.87
CA SER A 275 -3.43 -8.89 -6.14
C SER A 275 -2.24 -9.37 -5.33
N LYS A 276 -2.49 -9.67 -4.05
CA LYS A 276 -1.52 -10.12 -3.05
C LYS A 276 -0.41 -9.13 -2.68
N TRP A 277 -0.49 -7.88 -3.14
CA TRP A 277 0.44 -6.86 -2.68
C TRP A 277 0.26 -6.61 -1.19
N ASN A 278 1.37 -6.28 -0.52
CA ASN A 278 1.36 -5.85 0.87
C ASN A 278 1.34 -4.31 0.92
N LEU A 279 0.20 -3.72 1.26
CA LEU A 279 0.04 -2.27 1.46
C LEU A 279 -0.06 -1.90 2.94
N THR A 280 0.28 -2.81 3.87
CA THR A 280 0.12 -2.60 5.32
C THR A 280 0.75 -1.28 5.77
N LYS A 281 0.03 -0.48 6.57
CA LYS A 281 0.46 0.83 7.09
C LYS A 281 0.81 1.89 6.03
N THR A 282 0.48 1.67 4.76
CA THR A 282 0.76 2.65 3.71
C THR A 282 -0.19 3.84 3.83
N ASN A 283 0.36 5.05 3.66
CA ASN A 283 -0.46 6.26 3.53
C ASN A 283 -0.87 6.44 2.06
N LEU A 284 -2.16 6.29 1.80
CA LEU A 284 -2.79 6.35 0.48
C LEU A 284 -3.89 7.42 0.43
N GLN A 285 -3.80 8.44 1.29
CA GLN A 285 -4.78 9.51 1.35
C GLN A 285 -4.96 10.18 -0.02
N GLY A 286 -6.19 10.23 -0.52
CA GLY A 286 -6.52 10.81 -1.82
C GLY A 286 -6.02 10.01 -3.02
N ALA A 287 -5.49 8.81 -2.82
CA ALA A 287 -5.06 7.95 -3.92
C ALA A 287 -6.25 7.56 -4.82
N VAL A 288 -5.96 7.24 -6.07
CA VAL A 288 -6.93 6.77 -7.05
C VAL A 288 -6.51 5.39 -7.50
N PHE A 289 -7.38 4.41 -7.29
CA PHE A 289 -7.26 3.00 -7.60
C PHE A 289 -8.45 2.54 -8.46
N ASN A 290 -8.84 3.32 -9.47
CA ASN A 290 -10.04 3.04 -10.24
C ASN A 290 -9.81 1.91 -11.24
N ASN A 291 -10.78 1.01 -11.38
CA ASN A 291 -10.69 -0.19 -12.23
C ASN A 291 -9.54 -1.15 -11.86
N CYS A 292 -9.02 -1.09 -10.63
CA CYS A 292 -7.93 -1.95 -10.18
C CYS A 292 -8.44 -3.29 -9.66
N ILE A 293 -7.53 -4.25 -9.50
CA ILE A 293 -7.82 -5.58 -8.95
C ILE A 293 -7.01 -5.77 -7.67
N PHE A 294 -7.71 -6.17 -6.60
CA PHE A 294 -7.12 -6.49 -5.30
C PHE A 294 -7.67 -7.85 -4.84
N ILE A 295 -6.94 -8.93 -5.13
CA ILE A 295 -7.26 -10.26 -4.62
C ILE A 295 -6.22 -10.64 -3.57
N LYS A 296 -6.65 -10.87 -2.33
CA LYS A 296 -5.78 -11.21 -1.18
C LYS A 296 -4.69 -10.19 -0.87
N SER A 297 -4.86 -8.94 -1.28
CA SER A 297 -3.96 -7.84 -0.92
C SER A 297 -4.14 -7.44 0.55
N LYS A 298 -3.08 -6.95 1.20
CA LYS A 298 -3.11 -6.56 2.62
C LYS A 298 -3.25 -5.05 2.76
N PHE A 299 -4.15 -4.62 3.64
CA PHE A 299 -4.47 -3.21 3.89
C PHE A 299 -4.51 -2.87 5.38
N ASP A 300 -3.95 -3.72 6.24
CA ASP A 300 -3.97 -3.50 7.68
C ASP A 300 -3.34 -2.14 8.02
N ASP A 301 -4.02 -1.37 8.89
CA ASP A 301 -3.57 -0.05 9.37
C ASP A 301 -3.34 1.02 8.27
N CYS A 302 -3.91 0.86 7.06
CA CYS A 302 -3.77 1.87 6.01
C CYS A 302 -4.54 3.17 6.27
N ILE A 303 -4.02 4.27 5.72
CA ILE A 303 -4.72 5.55 5.62
C ILE A 303 -5.31 5.70 4.21
N LEU A 304 -6.64 5.58 4.11
CA LEU A 304 -7.43 5.61 2.88
C LEU A 304 -8.43 6.80 2.82
N LYS A 305 -8.12 7.89 3.54
CA LYS A 305 -8.98 9.08 3.57
C LYS A 305 -9.09 9.67 2.17
N ASN A 306 -10.32 9.95 1.70
CA ASN A 306 -10.60 10.44 0.34
C ASN A 306 -10.06 9.56 -0.81
N THR A 307 -9.76 8.29 -0.56
CA THR A 307 -9.27 7.37 -1.59
C THR A 307 -10.40 6.89 -2.49
N SER A 308 -10.13 6.70 -3.79
CA SER A 308 -11.11 6.18 -4.75
C SER A 308 -10.71 4.78 -5.20
N PHE A 309 -11.62 3.82 -5.06
CA PHE A 309 -11.54 2.46 -5.58
C PHE A 309 -12.59 2.20 -6.66
N ARG A 310 -13.15 3.26 -7.27
CA ARG A 310 -14.32 3.14 -8.14
C ARG A 310 -14.11 2.09 -9.24
N ASP A 311 -15.13 1.25 -9.44
CA ASP A 311 -15.15 0.19 -10.46
C ASP A 311 -14.08 -0.91 -10.28
N SER A 312 -13.49 -1.00 -9.07
CA SER A 312 -12.46 -1.99 -8.77
C SER A 312 -13.02 -3.32 -8.27
N THR A 313 -12.23 -4.38 -8.41
CA THR A 313 -12.54 -5.71 -7.85
C THR A 313 -11.72 -5.92 -6.59
N LEU A 314 -12.40 -6.19 -5.47
CA LEU A 314 -11.77 -6.49 -4.18
C LEU A 314 -12.25 -7.86 -3.70
N LYS A 315 -11.32 -8.76 -3.40
CA LYS A 315 -11.66 -10.14 -3.01
C LYS A 315 -10.72 -10.72 -1.97
N ASP A 316 -11.29 -11.41 -0.99
CA ASP A 316 -10.55 -12.12 0.06
C ASP A 316 -9.62 -11.18 0.85
N ILE A 317 -10.14 -10.02 1.27
CA ILE A 317 -9.40 -8.97 1.98
C ILE A 317 -9.99 -8.78 3.38
N THR A 318 -9.10 -8.61 4.36
CA THR A 318 -9.47 -8.14 5.69
C THR A 318 -9.00 -6.70 5.85
N PHE A 319 -9.93 -5.83 6.26
CA PHE A 319 -9.66 -4.44 6.56
C PHE A 319 -9.68 -4.23 8.07
N ASN A 320 -8.49 -4.26 8.68
CA ASN A 320 -8.28 -3.99 10.09
C ASN A 320 -7.77 -2.56 10.29
N ASN A 321 -8.34 -1.84 11.26
CA ASN A 321 -7.88 -0.51 11.71
C ASN A 321 -7.70 0.54 10.61
N LEU A 322 -8.52 0.48 9.55
CA LEU A 322 -8.45 1.43 8.46
C LEU A 322 -8.92 2.84 8.87
N LYS A 323 -8.21 3.86 8.38
CA LYS A 323 -8.72 5.23 8.32
C LYS A 323 -9.30 5.51 6.93
N CYS A 324 -10.59 5.27 6.69
CA CYS A 324 -11.20 5.37 5.34
C CYS A 324 -12.37 6.35 5.23
N ASN A 325 -12.32 7.44 6.01
CA ASN A 325 -13.26 8.56 5.88
C ASN A 325 -13.32 9.08 4.43
N LYS A 326 -14.53 9.27 3.89
CA LYS A 326 -14.77 9.72 2.51
C LYS A 326 -14.17 8.82 1.43
N CYS A 327 -13.90 7.55 1.72
CA CYS A 327 -13.44 6.59 0.73
C CYS A 327 -14.58 6.21 -0.23
N ASP A 328 -14.26 6.10 -1.53
CA ASP A 328 -15.22 5.80 -2.60
C ASP A 328 -15.02 4.38 -3.16
N PHE A 329 -15.91 3.47 -2.78
CA PHE A 329 -16.07 2.12 -3.32
C PHE A 329 -17.25 2.02 -4.30
N SER A 330 -17.65 3.11 -4.95
CA SER A 330 -18.76 3.08 -5.91
C SER A 330 -18.48 2.12 -7.06
N LEU A 331 -19.51 1.37 -7.45
CA LEU A 331 -19.46 0.38 -8.54
C LEU A 331 -18.47 -0.78 -8.33
N CYS A 332 -17.83 -0.90 -7.16
CA CYS A 332 -16.92 -2.02 -6.90
C CYS A 332 -17.62 -3.37 -6.90
N ASN A 333 -16.88 -4.41 -7.26
CA ASN A 333 -17.23 -5.79 -6.98
C ASN A 333 -16.42 -6.28 -5.77
N MET A 334 -17.10 -6.55 -4.67
CA MET A 334 -16.52 -6.91 -3.39
C MET A 334 -16.97 -8.32 -2.99
N GLU A 335 -16.04 -9.27 -2.86
CA GLU A 335 -16.36 -10.64 -2.44
C GLU A 335 -15.50 -11.06 -1.23
N ASN A 336 -16.14 -11.60 -0.18
CA ASN A 336 -15.45 -12.13 0.99
C ASN A 336 -14.52 -11.09 1.66
N ILE A 337 -15.06 -9.90 1.94
CA ILE A 337 -14.35 -8.82 2.63
C ILE A 337 -14.80 -8.74 4.09
N CYS A 338 -13.85 -8.63 5.01
CA CYS A 338 -14.13 -8.34 6.42
C CYS A 338 -13.79 -6.89 6.76
N PHE A 339 -14.77 -6.15 7.26
CA PHE A 339 -14.59 -4.81 7.85
C PHE A 339 -14.79 -4.93 9.37
N GLU A 340 -13.71 -4.78 10.13
CA GLU A 340 -13.73 -4.92 11.59
C GLU A 340 -13.33 -3.61 12.27
N ASN A 341 -14.06 -3.22 13.31
CA ASN A 341 -13.78 -2.06 14.15
C ASN A 341 -13.66 -0.73 13.38
N LEU A 342 -14.42 -0.62 12.28
CA LEU A 342 -14.29 0.51 11.36
C LEU A 342 -15.26 1.64 11.71
N ASN A 343 -14.69 2.79 12.07
CA ASN A 343 -15.42 4.04 12.29
C ASN A 343 -15.15 4.99 11.11
N SER A 344 -16.19 5.32 10.33
CA SER A 344 -16.03 6.21 9.19
C SER A 344 -17.25 7.06 8.89
N TYR A 345 -17.03 8.16 8.18
CA TYR A 345 -18.10 9.03 7.70
C TYR A 345 -17.98 9.28 6.20
N GLU A 346 -19.12 9.54 5.57
CA GLU A 346 -19.24 9.91 4.15
C GLU A 346 -18.63 8.90 3.17
N MET A 347 -18.55 7.61 3.52
CA MET A 347 -18.10 6.57 2.58
C MET A 347 -19.11 6.39 1.45
N SER A 348 -18.66 5.97 0.26
CA SER A 348 -19.54 5.64 -0.85
C SER A 348 -19.41 4.18 -1.28
N PHE A 349 -20.54 3.50 -1.41
CA PHE A 349 -20.71 2.16 -2.00
C PHE A 349 -21.79 2.22 -3.10
N LYS A 350 -21.98 3.39 -3.72
CA LYS A 350 -23.06 3.60 -4.70
C LYS A 350 -22.96 2.60 -5.85
N GLY A 351 -24.01 1.82 -6.06
CA GLY A 351 -24.09 0.80 -7.11
C GLY A 351 -23.11 -0.37 -6.95
N ALA A 352 -22.37 -0.45 -5.84
CA ALA A 352 -21.42 -1.53 -5.60
C ALA A 352 -22.14 -2.87 -5.38
N THR A 353 -21.45 -3.98 -5.64
CA THR A 353 -21.91 -5.33 -5.31
C THR A 353 -21.03 -5.91 -4.22
N LEU A 354 -21.62 -6.17 -3.05
CA LEU A 354 -20.97 -6.81 -1.92
C LEU A 354 -21.54 -8.22 -1.76
N LYS A 355 -20.66 -9.22 -1.74
CA LYS A 355 -21.02 -10.63 -1.62
C LYS A 355 -20.21 -11.29 -0.52
N LYS A 356 -20.87 -11.96 0.42
CA LYS A 356 -20.21 -12.67 1.54
C LYS A 356 -19.32 -11.75 2.40
N CYS A 357 -19.60 -10.45 2.46
CA CYS A 357 -18.84 -9.53 3.30
C CYS A 357 -19.37 -9.52 4.74
N SER A 358 -18.50 -9.20 5.69
CA SER A 358 -18.84 -9.01 7.10
C SER A 358 -18.48 -7.61 7.60
N PHE A 359 -19.36 -7.03 8.42
CA PHE A 359 -19.17 -5.78 9.14
C PHE A 359 -19.36 -6.04 10.63
N LEU A 360 -18.31 -5.87 11.41
CA LEU A 360 -18.29 -6.19 12.84
C LEU A 360 -17.88 -4.94 13.64
N ASP A 361 -18.68 -4.63 14.67
CA ASP A 361 -18.32 -3.68 15.73
C ASP A 361 -17.84 -2.29 15.23
N GLY A 362 -18.61 -1.65 14.36
CA GLY A 362 -18.22 -0.37 13.75
C GLY A 362 -19.37 0.63 13.59
N LYS A 363 -19.03 1.78 12.99
CA LYS A 363 -19.96 2.90 12.80
C LYS A 363 -19.72 3.61 11.48
N TYR A 364 -20.75 3.70 10.65
CA TYR A 364 -20.84 4.59 9.50
C TYR A 364 -21.83 5.72 9.72
N ILE A 365 -21.45 6.92 9.28
CA ILE A 365 -22.27 8.13 9.36
C ILE A 365 -22.36 8.75 7.97
N ASP A 366 -23.57 9.10 7.53
CA ASP A 366 -23.81 9.81 6.26
C ASP A 366 -23.22 9.08 5.03
N SER A 367 -23.11 7.74 5.10
CA SER A 367 -22.57 6.94 3.99
C SER A 367 -23.58 6.76 2.86
N LYS A 368 -23.07 6.79 1.63
CA LYS A 368 -23.83 6.67 0.38
C LYS A 368 -23.85 5.21 -0.07
N MET A 369 -25.02 4.58 -0.06
CA MET A 369 -25.22 3.16 -0.39
C MET A 369 -26.35 2.99 -1.42
N GLN A 370 -26.61 4.02 -2.25
CA GLN A 370 -27.70 3.98 -3.22
C GLN A 370 -27.45 2.92 -4.28
N GLY A 371 -28.44 2.08 -4.57
CA GLY A 371 -28.31 1.02 -5.57
C GLY A 371 -27.35 -0.10 -5.20
N VAL A 372 -26.83 -0.14 -3.96
CA VAL A 372 -25.90 -1.19 -3.53
C VAL A 372 -26.60 -2.56 -3.56
N LYS A 373 -25.88 -3.60 -3.96
CA LYS A 373 -26.32 -4.99 -3.90
C LYS A 373 -25.61 -5.68 -2.74
N LEU A 374 -26.36 -6.12 -1.74
CA LEU A 374 -25.88 -6.82 -0.55
C LEU A 374 -26.33 -8.29 -0.63
N ILE A 375 -25.38 -9.20 -0.81
CA ILE A 375 -25.65 -10.63 -1.01
C ILE A 375 -24.93 -11.43 0.05
N ASN A 376 -25.67 -12.15 0.90
CA ASN A 376 -25.09 -12.96 1.99
C ASN A 376 -24.17 -12.15 2.91
N ILE A 377 -24.65 -10.99 3.37
CA ILE A 377 -23.89 -10.09 4.24
C ILE A 377 -24.13 -10.44 5.70
N LYS A 378 -23.10 -10.27 6.53
CA LYS A 378 -23.20 -10.34 7.98
C LYS A 378 -22.91 -8.96 8.57
N LEU A 379 -23.88 -8.36 9.25
CA LEU A 379 -23.64 -7.17 10.08
C LEU A 379 -23.93 -7.53 11.54
N LYS A 380 -22.96 -7.29 12.42
CA LYS A 380 -23.12 -7.52 13.86
C LYS A 380 -22.62 -6.31 14.64
N ASN A 381 -23.41 -5.85 15.62
CA ASN A 381 -23.07 -4.74 16.51
C ASN A 381 -22.67 -3.46 15.75
N PHE A 382 -23.31 -3.20 14.61
CA PHE A 382 -22.89 -2.15 13.69
C PHE A 382 -23.85 -0.96 13.69
N LYS A 383 -23.32 0.25 13.55
CA LYS A 383 -24.10 1.49 13.58
C LYS A 383 -24.08 2.18 12.21
N LEU A 384 -25.24 2.33 11.60
CA LEU A 384 -25.47 2.98 10.30
C LEU A 384 -26.38 4.20 10.54
N TYR A 385 -25.76 5.37 10.77
CA TYR A 385 -26.50 6.60 11.03
C TYR A 385 -26.65 7.42 9.76
N LYS A 386 -27.90 7.77 9.41
CA LYS A 386 -28.21 8.62 8.25
C LYS A 386 -27.62 8.10 6.94
N CYS A 387 -27.47 6.78 6.82
CA CYS A 387 -26.94 6.16 5.61
C CYS A 387 -28.04 6.12 4.54
N ASN A 388 -27.65 6.32 3.28
CA ASN A 388 -28.61 6.33 2.17
C ASN A 388 -28.54 5.02 1.38
N PHE A 389 -29.49 4.13 1.65
CA PHE A 389 -29.67 2.84 0.99
C PHE A 389 -30.73 2.87 -0.13
N MET A 390 -31.14 4.04 -0.64
CA MET A 390 -32.21 4.11 -1.64
C MET A 390 -31.95 3.20 -2.85
N ASN A 391 -32.99 2.51 -3.32
CA ASN A 391 -32.95 1.56 -4.44
C ASN A 391 -31.93 0.41 -4.26
N SER A 392 -31.52 0.11 -3.01
CA SER A 392 -30.62 -1.01 -2.73
C SER A 392 -31.32 -2.36 -2.88
N LYS A 393 -30.53 -3.41 -3.10
CA LYS A 393 -31.01 -4.80 -3.14
C LYS A 393 -30.31 -5.60 -2.06
N VAL A 394 -31.06 -6.12 -1.09
CA VAL A 394 -30.53 -6.91 0.02
C VAL A 394 -31.10 -8.32 -0.07
N ASN A 395 -30.24 -9.32 -0.25
CA ASN A 395 -30.69 -10.70 -0.45
C ASN A 395 -29.76 -11.79 0.12
N ALA A 396 -30.15 -13.04 -0.15
CA ALA A 396 -29.35 -14.27 0.02
C ALA A 396 -28.83 -14.52 1.44
N ASN A 397 -29.72 -14.75 2.41
CA ASN A 397 -29.37 -15.09 3.80
C ASN A 397 -28.57 -14.00 4.53
N THR A 398 -28.76 -12.74 4.13
CA THR A 398 -28.17 -11.61 4.83
C THR A 398 -28.71 -11.53 6.27
N THR A 399 -27.81 -11.35 7.24
CA THR A 399 -28.14 -11.29 8.67
C THR A 399 -27.63 -9.98 9.27
N LEU A 400 -28.54 -9.25 9.91
CA LEU A 400 -28.27 -8.05 10.70
C LEU A 400 -28.60 -8.38 12.16
N GLU A 401 -27.61 -8.34 13.03
CA GLU A 401 -27.76 -8.58 14.47
C GLU A 401 -27.26 -7.37 15.26
N ASN A 402 -28.11 -6.82 16.13
CA ASN A 402 -27.78 -5.66 16.96
C ASN A 402 -27.28 -4.47 16.13
N VAL A 403 -27.97 -4.19 15.01
CA VAL A 403 -27.62 -3.10 14.07
C VAL A 403 -28.48 -1.88 14.34
N VAL A 404 -27.87 -0.70 14.38
CA VAL A 404 -28.58 0.59 14.48
C VAL A 404 -28.67 1.22 13.10
N LEU A 405 -29.88 1.51 12.63
CA LEU A 405 -30.17 2.06 11.30
C LEU A 405 -30.72 3.51 11.36
N LYS A 406 -30.59 4.17 12.51
CA LYS A 406 -31.28 5.43 12.81
C LYS A 406 -31.12 6.50 11.73
N GLY A 407 -32.24 7.01 11.21
CA GLY A 407 -32.29 8.07 10.20
C GLY A 407 -31.86 7.65 8.80
N SER A 408 -31.66 6.35 8.55
CA SER A 408 -31.23 5.84 7.25
C SER A 408 -32.39 5.74 6.25
N LEU A 409 -32.10 5.94 4.97
CA LEU A 409 -33.08 6.01 3.89
C LEU A 409 -33.08 4.71 3.08
N PHE A 410 -34.21 4.01 2.99
CA PHE A 410 -34.37 2.75 2.24
C PHE A 410 -35.47 2.82 1.18
N ASN A 411 -35.81 4.02 0.70
CA ASN A 411 -36.87 4.19 -0.29
C ASN A 411 -36.52 3.46 -1.60
N GLY A 412 -37.49 2.72 -2.16
CA GLY A 412 -37.33 1.91 -3.37
C GLY A 412 -36.48 0.64 -3.19
N SER A 413 -36.05 0.31 -1.96
CA SER A 413 -35.21 -0.87 -1.72
C SER A 413 -35.97 -2.20 -1.86
N GLU A 414 -35.28 -3.22 -2.35
CA GLU A 414 -35.74 -4.61 -2.39
C GLU A 414 -35.03 -5.43 -1.32
N ILE A 415 -35.77 -5.92 -0.33
CA ILE A 415 -35.25 -6.75 0.77
C ILE A 415 -35.87 -8.14 0.66
N LYS A 416 -35.06 -9.19 0.45
CA LYS A 416 -35.54 -10.57 0.32
C LYS A 416 -34.68 -11.55 1.11
N ASN A 417 -35.25 -12.51 1.83
CA ASN A 417 -34.47 -13.53 2.57
C ASN A 417 -33.46 -12.91 3.56
N VAL A 418 -33.88 -11.90 4.32
CA VAL A 418 -33.04 -11.20 5.30
C VAL A 418 -33.51 -11.49 6.72
N LYS A 419 -32.56 -11.68 7.66
CA LYS A 419 -32.84 -11.81 9.08
C LYS A 419 -32.37 -10.57 9.83
N LEU A 420 -33.28 -9.85 10.46
CA LEU A 420 -32.99 -8.73 11.34
C LEU A 420 -33.27 -9.15 12.79
N ILE A 421 -32.27 -9.02 13.66
CA ILE A 421 -32.34 -9.44 15.07
C ILE A 421 -31.93 -8.26 15.94
N LYS A 422 -32.79 -7.83 16.87
CA LYS A 422 -32.49 -6.76 17.84
C LYS A 422 -31.98 -5.47 17.17
N CYS A 423 -32.51 -5.13 15.99
CA CYS A 423 -32.09 -3.95 15.24
C CYS A 423 -32.89 -2.72 15.68
N ASP A 424 -32.21 -1.57 15.80
CA ASP A 424 -32.85 -0.27 15.98
C ASP A 424 -33.13 0.34 14.60
N ILE A 425 -34.41 0.44 14.26
CA ILE A 425 -34.91 0.96 12.97
C ILE A 425 -35.61 2.31 13.12
N ASN A 426 -35.25 3.08 14.15
CA ASN A 426 -35.90 4.35 14.44
C ASN A 426 -35.70 5.36 13.32
N SER A 427 -36.79 6.00 12.89
CA SER A 427 -36.76 7.07 11.89
C SER A 427 -36.14 6.65 10.54
N ILE A 428 -36.23 5.36 10.18
CA ILE A 428 -35.95 4.95 8.80
C ILE A 428 -37.12 5.34 7.89
N THR A 429 -36.82 5.56 6.61
CA THR A 429 -37.84 5.70 5.57
C THR A 429 -37.82 4.48 4.65
N PHE A 430 -38.99 3.92 4.33
CA PHE A 430 -39.11 2.74 3.46
C PHE A 430 -40.28 2.90 2.48
N ILE A 431 -40.25 3.98 1.69
CA ILE A 431 -41.32 4.31 0.73
C ILE A 431 -41.06 3.62 -0.62
N GLY A 432 -42.06 2.94 -1.18
CA GLY A 432 -41.97 2.30 -2.51
C GLY A 432 -41.02 1.10 -2.58
N GLY A 433 -40.54 0.59 -1.44
CA GLY A 433 -39.72 -0.62 -1.35
C GLY A 433 -40.56 -1.89 -1.21
N SER A 434 -39.88 -3.05 -1.23
CA SER A 434 -40.52 -4.35 -0.98
C SER A 434 -39.72 -5.18 0.02
N VAL A 435 -40.42 -5.92 0.89
CA VAL A 435 -39.85 -6.88 1.83
C VAL A 435 -40.50 -8.24 1.58
N LYS A 436 -39.70 -9.27 1.27
CA LYS A 436 -40.20 -10.64 1.03
C LYS A 436 -39.38 -11.65 1.82
N ASP A 437 -40.01 -12.70 2.31
CA ASP A 437 -39.35 -13.87 2.90
C ASP A 437 -38.30 -13.52 3.99
N SER A 438 -38.52 -12.43 4.73
CA SER A 438 -37.57 -11.88 5.69
C SER A 438 -38.08 -12.08 7.12
N LYS A 439 -37.19 -12.06 8.12
CA LYS A 439 -37.52 -12.31 9.53
C LYS A 439 -37.11 -11.11 10.38
N PHE A 440 -38.03 -10.64 11.21
CA PHE A 440 -37.81 -9.56 12.18
C PHE A 440 -37.98 -10.11 13.59
N ILE A 441 -36.90 -10.14 14.37
CA ILE A 441 -36.86 -10.78 15.69
C ILE A 441 -36.45 -9.76 16.74
N ASN A 442 -37.29 -9.55 17.76
CA ASN A 442 -37.08 -8.55 18.82
C ASN A 442 -36.83 -7.13 18.27
N ILE A 443 -37.70 -6.68 17.36
CA ILE A 443 -37.64 -5.36 16.72
C ILE A 443 -38.93 -4.59 17.01
N ASP A 444 -38.79 -3.31 17.35
CA ASP A 444 -39.91 -2.41 17.54
C ASP A 444 -40.28 -1.73 16.21
N LEU A 445 -41.33 -2.25 15.57
CA LEU A 445 -41.80 -1.76 14.27
C LEU A 445 -42.60 -0.45 14.36
N THR A 446 -42.98 0.00 15.57
CA THR A 446 -43.74 1.24 15.76
C THR A 446 -42.93 2.50 15.47
N LYS A 447 -41.60 2.38 15.39
CA LYS A 447 -40.67 3.51 15.26
C LYS A 447 -40.18 3.76 13.84
N VAL A 448 -40.77 3.07 12.86
CA VAL A 448 -40.52 3.35 11.43
C VAL A 448 -41.33 4.59 11.04
N GLY A 449 -40.66 5.60 10.45
CA GLY A 449 -41.25 6.93 10.27
C GLY A 449 -42.48 6.94 9.36
N ASP A 450 -42.33 6.39 8.14
CA ASP A 450 -43.40 6.26 7.15
C ASP A 450 -43.41 4.83 6.62
N LEU A 451 -44.08 3.93 7.34
CA LEU A 451 -44.56 2.67 6.77
C LEU A 451 -45.80 2.98 5.93
N THR A 452 -45.62 3.51 4.71
CA THR A 452 -46.68 3.40 3.70
C THR A 452 -46.85 1.92 3.40
N ILE A 453 -47.81 1.30 4.08
CA ILE A 453 -48.42 0.03 3.69
C ILE A 453 -49.05 0.30 2.33
N ASP A 454 -48.29 0.09 1.26
CA ASP A 454 -48.85 0.04 -0.08
C ASP A 454 -49.97 -1.02 -0.08
N LYS A 455 -51.14 -0.63 -0.59
CA LYS A 455 -52.32 -1.47 -0.82
C LYS A 455 -52.02 -2.74 -1.63
N SER A 456 -50.79 -2.93 -2.15
CA SER A 456 -50.27 -4.16 -2.76
C SER A 456 -49.82 -5.27 -1.79
N GLY A 457 -49.80 -5.05 -0.47
CA GLY A 457 -49.60 -6.13 0.51
C GLY A 457 -48.14 -6.62 0.68
N ASN A 458 -47.16 -5.72 0.64
CA ASN A 458 -45.72 -6.07 0.74
C ASN A 458 -45.15 -6.25 2.16
N PHE A 459 -45.96 -6.09 3.21
CA PHE A 459 -45.73 -6.75 4.50
C PHE A 459 -46.90 -7.70 4.72
N LYS A 460 -46.95 -8.82 4.00
CA LYS A 460 -47.90 -9.88 4.36
C LYS A 460 -47.61 -10.26 5.82
N LYS A 461 -48.67 -10.41 6.61
CA LYS A 461 -48.63 -10.84 8.01
C LYS A 461 -47.76 -12.11 8.19
N ASP A 462 -47.66 -12.94 7.14
CA ASP A 462 -46.86 -14.17 7.09
C ASP A 462 -45.34 -13.95 6.96
N CYS A 463 -44.89 -12.74 6.57
CA CYS A 463 -43.48 -12.36 6.50
C CYS A 463 -42.93 -11.80 7.82
N ILE A 464 -43.75 -11.77 8.88
CA ILE A 464 -43.33 -11.33 10.21
C ILE A 464 -43.57 -12.48 11.17
N THR A 465 -42.58 -13.39 11.28
CA THR A 465 -42.53 -14.31 12.42
C THR A 465 -42.10 -13.51 13.65
N ALA A 466 -43.07 -12.80 14.24
CA ALA A 466 -42.94 -12.00 15.43
C ALA A 466 -42.76 -12.88 16.67
N GLU A 467 -41.56 -13.35 16.94
CA GLU A 467 -41.18 -13.73 18.31
C GLU A 467 -40.93 -12.41 19.06
N ASN A 468 -41.92 -11.96 19.84
CA ASN A 468 -41.87 -10.80 20.76
C ASN A 468 -41.72 -9.38 20.14
N SER A 469 -42.27 -9.10 18.95
CA SER A 469 -42.32 -7.72 18.41
C SER A 469 -43.61 -6.98 18.78
N SER A 470 -43.52 -5.75 19.29
CA SER A 470 -44.67 -4.89 19.59
C SER A 470 -45.32 -4.34 18.31
N PHE A 471 -46.55 -4.76 18.02
CA PHE A 471 -47.41 -4.14 16.99
C PHE A 471 -48.45 -3.22 17.67
N VAL A 472 -48.62 -2.01 17.16
CA VAL A 472 -49.80 -1.18 17.45
C VAL A 472 -50.83 -1.43 16.34
N GLN A 473 -51.97 -2.01 16.69
CA GLN A 473 -53.13 -2.06 15.80
C GLN A 473 -53.70 -0.65 15.65
N ASN A 474 -53.36 0.07 14.58
CA ASN A 474 -54.19 1.20 14.15
C ASN A 474 -55.31 0.66 13.28
N SER A 475 -56.40 0.26 13.93
CA SER A 475 -57.71 0.16 13.32
C SER A 475 -58.22 1.56 12.99
N SER A 476 -58.04 2.00 11.76
CA SER A 476 -58.89 3.05 11.19
C SER A 476 -59.48 2.53 9.88
N SER A 477 -60.58 1.80 10.04
CA SER A 477 -61.62 1.65 9.04
C SER A 477 -62.06 3.03 8.57
N PHE A 478 -61.87 3.37 7.30
CA PHE A 478 -62.66 4.37 6.60
C PHE A 478 -62.86 3.92 5.16
N ASN A 479 -64.15 3.96 4.76
CA ASN A 479 -64.75 3.46 3.51
C ASN A 479 -64.02 3.88 2.23
#